data_AF-A0A1F4N3W4-F1
#
_entry.id   AF-A0A1F4N3W4-F1
#
_cell.length_a   1.000
_cell.length_b   1.000
_cell.length_c   1.000
_cell.angle_alpha   90.00
_cell.angle_beta   90.00
_cell.angle_gamma   90.00
#
_symmetry.space_group_name_H-M   'P 1'
#
loop_
_entity.id
_entity.type
_entity.pdbx_description
1 polymer ?
#
loop_
_entity_poly.entity_id
_entity_poly.type
_entity_poly.pdbx_seq_one_letter_code
_entity_poly.pdbx_strand_id
1 'polypeptide(L)'
;MGIIPDENNKSSEYLYVNINVVKSAFNILFVFNRLVYLESGGKIYHTPGFTWYTGRSGTHAGDYNYIMQSLEEMLEEFLNEYLKVNQK
;
A
#
# COMPACT_ATOMS: atom_id res chain seq x y z
N MET A 1 -20.88 -8.27 24.66
CA MET A 1 -21.37 -8.90 23.42
C MET A 1 -20.24 -8.75 22.41
N GLY A 2 -19.44 -9.80 22.21
CA GLY A 2 -18.32 -9.75 21.27
C GLY A 2 -18.86 -9.83 19.85
N ILE A 3 -18.43 -8.91 18.98
CA ILE A 3 -18.70 -9.01 17.55
C ILE A 3 -17.84 -10.15 17.04
N ILE A 4 -18.47 -11.27 16.68
CA ILE A 4 -17.81 -12.37 15.97
C ILE A 4 -17.47 -11.82 14.58
N PRO A 5 -16.19 -11.77 14.19
CA PRO A 5 -15.83 -11.39 12.83
C PRO A 5 -16.45 -12.39 11.86
N ASP A 6 -17.22 -11.91 10.89
CA ASP A 6 -17.70 -12.73 9.79
C ASP A 6 -16.48 -13.28 9.04
N GLU A 7 -16.31 -14.60 9.09
CA GLU A 7 -15.21 -15.36 8.50
C GLU A 7 -15.16 -15.20 6.96
N ASN A 8 -16.26 -14.71 6.36
CA ASN A 8 -16.37 -14.43 4.94
C ASN A 8 -16.13 -12.96 4.58
N ASN A 9 -16.05 -12.06 5.56
CA ASN A 9 -15.64 -10.67 5.34
C ASN A 9 -14.11 -10.59 5.43
N LYS A 10 -13.43 -11.20 4.45
CA LYS A 10 -12.04 -10.87 4.18
C LYS A 10 -12.01 -9.37 3.92
N SER A 11 -11.59 -8.57 4.91
CA SER A 11 -11.12 -7.22 4.68
C SER A 11 -10.07 -7.35 3.59
N SER A 12 -10.41 -6.96 2.36
CA SER A 12 -9.51 -7.10 1.23
C SER A 12 -8.43 -6.05 1.41
N GLU A 13 -7.43 -6.35 2.23
CA GLU A 13 -6.22 -5.57 2.27
C GLU A 13 -5.57 -5.71 0.89
N TYR A 14 -5.19 -4.60 0.27
CA TYR A 14 -4.55 -4.61 -1.03
C TYR A 14 -3.49 -3.54 -1.14
N LEU A 15 -2.43 -3.87 -1.86
CA LEU A 15 -1.45 -2.90 -2.29
C LEU A 15 -1.85 -2.40 -3.67
N TYR A 16 -2.27 -1.13 -3.75
CA TYR A 16 -2.50 -0.46 -5.01
C TYR A 16 -1.16 0.07 -5.55
N VAL A 17 -0.84 -0.30 -6.78
CA VAL A 17 0.37 0.16 -7.47
C VAL A 17 -0.05 0.89 -8.73
N ASN A 18 0.35 2.15 -8.85
CA ASN A 18 0.15 2.96 -10.04
C ASN A 18 1.50 3.34 -10.64
N ILE A 19 1.65 3.12 -11.94
CA ILE A 19 2.86 3.41 -12.69
C ILE A 19 2.46 4.22 -13.90
N ASN A 20 2.88 5.48 -13.96
CA ASN A 20 2.70 6.35 -15.10
C ASN A 20 4.04 6.56 -15.80
N VAL A 21 4.09 6.32 -17.10
CA VAL A 21 5.29 6.55 -17.92
C VAL A 21 4.92 7.49 -19.06
N VAL A 22 5.65 8.61 -19.17
CA VAL A 22 5.45 9.62 -20.20
C VAL A 22 6.80 9.94 -20.83
N LYS A 23 7.01 9.47 -22.06
CA LYS A 23 8.29 9.55 -22.78
C LYS A 23 9.40 8.96 -21.92
N SER A 24 10.39 9.76 -21.51
CA SER A 24 11.51 9.35 -20.68
C SER A 24 11.26 9.51 -19.18
N ALA A 25 10.13 10.09 -18.77
CA ALA A 25 9.79 10.33 -17.37
C ALA A 25 8.82 9.26 -16.84
N PHE A 26 8.91 8.96 -15.55
CA PHE A 26 8.00 8.05 -14.87
C PHE A 26 7.61 8.55 -13.47
N ASN A 27 6.48 8.05 -12.99
CA ASN A 27 5.99 8.19 -11.63
C ASN A 27 5.41 6.84 -11.18
N ILE A 28 5.84 6.37 -10.02
CA ILE A 28 5.38 5.15 -9.35
C ILE A 28 4.77 5.57 -8.01
N LEU A 29 3.60 5.02 -7.70
CA LEU A 29 2.90 5.23 -6.43
C LEU A 29 2.44 3.88 -5.88
N PHE A 30 2.82 3.59 -4.64
CA PHE A 30 2.36 2.42 -3.87
C PHE A 30 1.46 2.91 -2.73
N VAL A 31 0.28 2.31 -2.58
CA VAL A 31 -0.69 2.64 -1.51
C VAL A 31 -1.26 1.37 -0.91
N PHE A 32 -0.98 1.12 0.37
CA PHE A 32 -1.57 0.00 1.08
C PHE A 32 -2.91 0.39 1.69
N ASN A 33 -3.95 -0.32 1.27
CA ASN A 33 -5.33 -0.14 1.69
C ASN A 33 -5.72 -1.25 2.65
N ARG A 34 -6.32 -0.89 3.77
CA ARG A 34 -6.96 -1.84 4.69
C ARG A 34 -8.11 -1.19 5.43
N LEU A 35 -8.87 -2.01 6.15
CA LEU A 35 -9.92 -1.50 7.02
C LEU A 35 -9.29 -0.82 8.24
N VAL A 36 -9.64 0.44 8.47
CA VAL A 36 -9.18 1.22 9.63
C VAL A 36 -10.32 1.34 10.62
N TYR A 37 -10.00 1.13 11.91
CA TYR A 37 -10.94 1.26 13.01
C TYR A 37 -10.70 2.58 13.75
N LEU A 38 -11.77 3.34 13.98
CA LEU A 38 -11.73 4.65 14.64
C LEU A 38 -12.68 4.64 15.83
N GLU A 39 -12.20 5.05 17.00
CA GLU A 39 -13.04 5.23 18.18
C GLU A 39 -13.43 6.70 18.34
N SER A 40 -14.74 6.96 18.46
CA SER A 40 -15.26 8.29 18.76
C SER A 40 -16.54 8.21 19.58
N GLY A 41 -16.55 8.88 20.75
CA GLY A 41 -17.70 8.91 21.65
C GLY A 41 -18.13 7.53 22.16
N GLY A 42 -17.18 6.62 22.38
CA GLY A 42 -17.45 5.24 22.85
C GLY A 42 -18.04 4.31 21.78
N LYS A 43 -18.03 4.72 20.50
CA LYS A 43 -18.42 3.89 19.35
C LYS A 43 -17.21 3.62 18.46
N ILE A 44 -17.14 2.39 17.93
CA ILE A 44 -16.14 1.98 16.95
C ILE A 44 -16.73 2.09 15.55
N TYR A 45 -16.10 2.90 14.70
CA TYR A 45 -16.37 3.02 13.27
C TYR A 45 -15.30 2.29 12.49
N HIS A 46 -15.64 1.79 11.30
CA HIS A 46 -14.68 1.20 10.38
C HIS A 46 -14.87 1.76 8.99
N THR A 47 -13.77 2.01 8.29
CA THR A 47 -13.79 2.51 6.91
C THR A 47 -12.53 2.06 6.18
N PRO A 48 -12.58 1.79 4.85
CA PRO A 48 -11.37 1.59 4.06
C PRO A 48 -10.48 2.84 4.15
N GLY A 49 -9.19 2.65 4.41
CA GLY A 49 -8.22 3.74 4.51
C GLY A 49 -6.83 3.35 4.03
N PHE A 50 -6.08 4.35 3.60
CA PHE A 50 -4.66 4.20 3.25
C PHE A 50 -3.85 4.24 4.54
N THR A 51 -3.14 3.16 4.86
CA THR A 51 -2.33 3.08 6.08
C THR A 51 -0.84 3.10 5.83
N TRP A 52 -0.44 3.01 4.56
CA TRP A 52 0.94 3.14 4.14
C TRP A 52 1.00 3.66 2.71
N TYR A 53 1.98 4.49 2.40
CA TYR A 53 2.18 5.03 1.05
C TYR A 53 3.66 5.33 0.80
N THR A 54 4.10 5.13 -0.44
CA THR A 54 5.38 5.64 -0.93
C THR A 54 5.27 5.96 -2.41
N GLY A 55 6.12 6.86 -2.91
CA GLY A 55 6.10 7.28 -4.30
C GLY A 55 7.48 7.65 -4.78
N ARG A 56 7.75 7.35 -6.06
CA ARG A 56 9.02 7.70 -6.71
C ARG A 56 8.74 8.26 -8.09
N SER A 57 9.44 9.32 -8.43
CA SER A 57 9.43 9.88 -9.79
C SER A 57 10.85 9.95 -10.31
N GLY A 58 11.03 9.82 -11.62
CA GLY A 58 12.35 9.89 -12.21
C GLY A 58 12.31 9.92 -13.73
N THR A 59 13.50 9.83 -14.32
CA THR A 59 13.66 9.68 -15.77
C THR A 59 14.49 8.45 -16.08
N HIS A 60 14.02 7.61 -17.00
CA HIS A 60 14.68 6.37 -17.37
C HIS A 60 15.63 6.54 -18.57
N ALA A 61 15.59 7.69 -19.26
CA ALA A 61 16.48 8.02 -20.39
C ALA A 61 16.59 6.92 -21.49
N GLY A 62 15.55 6.11 -21.65
CA GLY A 62 15.52 4.97 -22.58
C GLY A 62 15.86 3.60 -21.96
N ASP A 63 16.32 3.55 -20.72
CA ASP A 63 16.63 2.33 -19.97
C ASP A 63 15.51 1.94 -19.00
N TYR A 64 14.63 1.05 -19.44
CA TYR A 64 13.49 0.59 -18.63
C TYR A 64 13.91 -0.16 -17.36
N ASN A 65 15.16 -0.64 -17.25
CA ASN A 65 15.64 -1.32 -16.05
C ASN A 65 15.59 -0.41 -14.82
N TYR A 66 15.74 0.90 -15.01
CA TYR A 66 15.67 1.85 -13.90
C TYR A 66 14.26 1.93 -13.27
N ILE A 67 13.20 1.74 -14.07
CA ILE A 67 11.82 1.64 -13.57
C ILE A 67 11.65 0.33 -12.80
N MET A 68 12.14 -0.77 -13.33
CA MET A 68 12.06 -2.09 -12.67
C MET A 68 12.80 -2.10 -11.34
N GLN A 69 14.04 -1.60 -11.30
CA GLN A 69 14.81 -1.45 -10.06
C GLN A 69 14.05 -0.58 -9.04
N SER A 70 13.43 0.50 -9.49
CA SER A 70 12.62 1.34 -8.62
C SER A 70 11.41 0.62 -8.03
N LEU A 71 10.76 -0.26 -8.81
CA LEU A 71 9.65 -1.08 -8.33
C LEU A 71 10.10 -2.12 -7.31
N GLU A 72 11.24 -2.77 -7.55
CA GLU A 72 11.82 -3.77 -6.66
C GLU A 72 12.18 -3.15 -5.31
N GLU A 73 12.89 -2.03 -5.30
CA GLU A 73 13.27 -1.30 -4.08
C GLU A 73 12.03 -0.86 -3.27
N MET A 74 11.00 -0.33 -3.94
CA MET A 74 9.76 0.11 -3.28
C MET A 74 8.94 -1.07 -2.73
N LEU A 75 8.94 -2.21 -3.42
CA LEU A 75 8.28 -3.42 -2.94
C LEU A 75 9.02 -4.01 -1.73
N GLU A 76 10.35 -4.03 -1.76
CA GLU A 76 11.17 -4.49 -0.64
C GLU A 76 10.95 -3.60 0.60
N GLU A 77 10.89 -2.28 0.42
CA GLU A 77 10.54 -1.32 1.47
C GLU A 77 9.17 -1.64 2.07
N PHE A 78 8.14 -1.80 1.23
CA PHE A 78 6.80 -2.18 1.68
C PHE A 78 6.82 -3.49 2.47
N LEU A 79 7.44 -4.54 1.95
CA LEU A 79 7.49 -5.85 2.59
C LEU A 79 8.20 -5.79 3.95
N ASN A 80 9.31 -5.06 4.03
CA ASN A 80 10.06 -4.88 5.26
C ASN A 80 9.22 -4.20 6.34
N GLU A 81 8.49 -3.13 6.00
CA GLU A 81 7.62 -2.45 6.96
C GLU A 81 6.37 -3.25 7.32
N TYR A 82 5.74 -3.85 6.31
CA TYR A 82 4.57 -4.71 6.50
C TYR A 82 4.90 -5.88 7.42
N LEU A 83 6.03 -6.56 7.21
CA LEU A 83 6.45 -7.67 8.06
C LEU A 83 6.81 -7.19 9.47
N LYS A 84 7.53 -6.07 9.65
CA LYS A 84 7.85 -5.53 10.98
C LYS A 84 6.61 -5.29 11.84
N VAL A 85 5.54 -4.78 11.24
CA VAL A 85 4.30 -4.46 11.97
C VAL A 85 3.40 -5.68 12.18
N ASN A 86 3.48 -6.68 11.28
CA ASN A 86 2.59 -7.85 11.29
C ASN A 86 3.28 -9.17 11.69
N GLN A 87 4.55 -9.15 12.10
CA GLN A 87 5.21 -10.29 12.74
C GLN A 87 4.42 -10.67 14.00
N LYS A 88 3.75 -11.83 13.94
CA LYS A 88 3.11 -12.50 15.08
C LYS A 88 4.05 -13.56 15.63
#